data_AF-A0A3D1E540-F1
#
_entry.id   AF-A0A3D1E540-F1
#
_cell.length_a   1.000
_cell.length_b   1.000
_cell.length_c   1.000
_cell.angle_alpha   90.00
_cell.angle_beta   90.00
_cell.angle_gamma   90.00
#
_symmetry.space_group_name_H-M   'P 1'
#
loop_
_entity.id
_entity.type
_entity.pdbx_description
1 polymer ?
#
loop_
_entity_poly.entity_id
_entity_poly.type
_entity_poly.pdbx_seq_one_letter_code
_entity_poly.pdbx_strand_id
1 'polypeptide(L)'
;LSLFTAWGQNRPRIVERPISFGPQRVLMTEQYMKERYLIEAPSGKIAPKMVVLHWTAIPSLEASFKAFDPEQLPAYRPELGRNGLNVSAHFLVDRDGTIYRLMPEDVMARHVIG
;
A
#
# COMPACT_ATOMS: atom_id res chain seq x y z
N LEU A 1 -38.29 26.61 -14.29
CA LEU A 1 -37.03 26.01 -14.78
C LEU A 1 -36.12 25.77 -13.59
N SER A 2 -36.03 24.52 -13.10
CA SER A 2 -35.07 24.18 -12.05
C SER A 2 -33.73 23.84 -12.69
N LEU A 3 -32.72 24.64 -12.41
CA LEU A 3 -31.34 24.37 -12.77
C LEU A 3 -30.80 23.30 -11.81
N PHE A 4 -30.74 22.05 -12.27
CA PHE A 4 -29.87 21.04 -11.66
C PHE A 4 -28.44 21.35 -12.09
N THR A 5 -27.64 21.94 -11.20
CA THR A 5 -26.19 22.02 -11.38
C THR A 5 -25.65 20.61 -11.18
N ALA A 6 -25.31 19.92 -12.27
CA ALA A 6 -24.55 18.69 -12.21
C ALA A 6 -23.15 19.03 -11.65
N TRP A 7 -22.91 18.68 -10.39
CA TRP A 7 -21.57 18.66 -9.83
C TRP A 7 -20.82 17.56 -10.58
N GLY A 8 -20.09 17.94 -11.63
CA GLY A 8 -19.20 17.02 -12.33
C GLY A 8 -18.27 16.40 -11.31
N GLN A 9 -18.40 15.09 -11.10
CA GLN A 9 -17.48 14.31 -10.28
C GLN A 9 -16.15 14.25 -11.03
N ASN A 10 -15.35 15.31 -10.92
CA ASN A 10 -13.96 15.26 -11.35
C ASN A 10 -13.28 14.21 -10.48
N ARG A 11 -12.95 13.07 -11.09
CA ARG A 11 -12.18 12.03 -10.43
C ARG A 11 -10.90 12.66 -9.91
N PRO A 12 -10.52 12.43 -8.65
CA PRO A 12 -9.27 12.97 -8.13
C PRO A 12 -8.13 12.46 -9.00
N ARG A 13 -7.20 13.36 -9.34
CA ARG A 13 -6.01 13.00 -10.10
C ARG A 13 -5.13 12.10 -9.22
N ILE A 14 -4.79 10.93 -9.73
CA ILE A 14 -3.86 9.99 -9.09
C ILE A 14 -2.52 10.09 -9.82
N VAL A 15 -1.45 10.27 -9.05
CA VAL A 15 -0.07 10.25 -9.53
C VAL A 15 0.49 8.85 -9.33
N GLU A 16 0.97 8.24 -10.40
CA GLU A 16 1.64 6.95 -10.33
C GLU A 16 3.06 7.13 -9.78
N ARG A 17 3.35 6.51 -8.64
CA ARG A 17 4.66 6.55 -7.99
C ARG A 17 4.93 5.19 -7.35
N PRO A 18 5.21 4.15 -8.16
CA PRO A 18 5.32 2.81 -7.64
C PRO A 18 6.50 2.66 -6.69
N ILE A 19 6.30 1.92 -5.60
CA ILE A 19 7.40 1.39 -4.80
C ILE A 19 8.05 0.20 -5.52
N SER A 20 9.28 -0.13 -5.14
CA SER A 20 9.97 -1.32 -5.64
C SER A 20 9.15 -2.58 -5.31
N PHE A 21 8.76 -3.32 -6.34
CA PHE A 21 7.92 -4.52 -6.20
C PHE A 21 8.45 -5.63 -7.12
N GLY A 22 9.72 -5.97 -6.94
CA GLY A 22 10.38 -7.01 -7.69
C GLY A 22 9.96 -8.43 -7.25
N PRO A 23 10.56 -9.45 -7.89
CA PRO A 23 10.25 -10.85 -7.61
C PRO A 23 10.41 -11.24 -6.14
N GLN A 24 11.37 -10.62 -5.44
CA GLN A 24 11.62 -10.94 -4.03
C GLN A 24 10.44 -10.49 -3.15
N ARG A 25 9.96 -9.25 -3.28
CA ARG A 25 8.77 -8.76 -2.57
C ARG A 25 7.52 -9.57 -2.92
N VAL A 26 7.35 -10.01 -4.17
CA VAL A 26 6.24 -10.91 -4.56
C VAL A 26 6.31 -12.21 -3.76
N LEU A 27 7.43 -12.92 -3.79
CA LEU A 27 7.62 -14.17 -3.06
C LEU A 27 7.42 -14.01 -1.55
N MET A 28 7.97 -12.93 -0.97
CA MET A 28 7.80 -12.65 0.46
C MET A 28 6.34 -12.32 0.82
N THR A 29 5.59 -11.70 -0.10
CA THR A 29 4.14 -11.43 0.07
C THR A 29 3.33 -12.71 0.04
N GLU A 30 3.58 -13.61 -0.92
CA GLU A 30 2.95 -14.93 -0.97
C GLU A 30 3.22 -15.74 0.31
N GLN A 31 4.48 -15.78 0.75
CA GLN A 31 4.88 -16.44 1.98
C GLN A 31 4.17 -15.83 3.20
N TYR A 32 4.13 -14.50 3.29
CA TYR A 32 3.42 -13.80 4.38
C TYR A 32 1.94 -14.16 4.41
N MET A 33 1.26 -14.18 3.26
CA MET A 33 -0.15 -14.56 3.16
C MET A 33 -0.39 -16.01 3.58
N LYS A 34 0.48 -16.92 3.16
CA LYS A 34 0.41 -18.34 3.52
C LYS A 34 0.64 -18.56 5.01
N GLU A 35 1.72 -18.01 5.57
CA GLU A 35 2.10 -18.23 6.96
C GLU A 35 1.15 -17.54 7.95
N ARG A 36 0.66 -16.34 7.61
CA ARG A 36 -0.13 -15.52 8.55
C ARG A 36 -1.62 -15.76 8.46
N TYR A 37 -2.12 -16.03 7.25
CA TYR A 37 -3.56 -16.11 6.98
C TYR A 37 -3.98 -17.46 6.38
N LEU A 38 -3.05 -18.38 6.14
CA LEU A 38 -3.32 -19.68 5.50
C LEU A 38 -3.94 -19.53 4.10
N ILE A 39 -3.59 -18.45 3.40
CA ILE A 39 -4.08 -18.14 2.05
C ILE A 39 -2.99 -18.45 1.04
N GLU A 40 -3.29 -19.30 0.05
CA GLU A 40 -2.46 -19.50 -1.12
C GLU A 40 -2.93 -18.57 -2.24
N ALA A 41 -2.16 -17.53 -2.52
CA ALA A 41 -2.48 -16.51 -3.50
C ALA A 41 -1.26 -16.22 -4.37
N PRO A 42 -1.14 -16.84 -5.55
CA PRO A 42 -0.06 -16.56 -6.49
C PRO A 42 0.03 -15.07 -6.81
N SER A 43 1.24 -14.55 -6.91
CA SER A 43 1.58 -13.15 -7.11
C SER A 43 1.04 -12.20 -6.03
N GLY A 44 0.63 -12.72 -4.87
CA GLY A 44 0.06 -11.94 -3.77
C GLY A 44 -1.31 -11.31 -4.09
N LYS A 45 -2.07 -11.87 -5.05
CA LYS A 45 -3.34 -11.30 -5.49
C LYS A 45 -4.44 -11.40 -4.44
N ILE A 46 -5.25 -10.35 -4.33
CA ILE A 46 -6.42 -10.26 -3.46
C ILE A 46 -7.62 -9.71 -4.23
N ALA A 47 -8.83 -9.94 -3.71
CA ALA A 47 -10.04 -9.26 -4.15
C ALA A 47 -10.45 -8.24 -3.06
N PRO A 48 -10.08 -6.95 -3.19
CA PRO A 48 -10.35 -5.95 -2.15
C PRO A 48 -11.84 -5.83 -1.83
N LYS A 49 -12.19 -5.82 -0.54
CA LYS A 49 -13.57 -5.67 -0.03
C LYS A 49 -13.75 -4.51 0.95
N MET A 50 -12.65 -3.93 1.41
CA MET A 50 -12.64 -2.89 2.44
C MET A 50 -11.55 -1.86 2.17
N VAL A 51 -11.80 -0.64 2.64
CA VAL A 51 -10.81 0.45 2.66
C VAL A 51 -10.36 0.64 4.10
N VAL A 52 -9.05 0.68 4.34
CA VAL A 52 -8.48 0.97 5.65
C VAL A 52 -7.69 2.26 5.56
N LEU A 53 -8.04 3.23 6.41
CA LEU A 53 -7.35 4.50 6.50
C LEU A 53 -6.28 4.44 7.59
N HIS A 54 -5.07 4.89 7.27
CA HIS A 54 -3.95 4.98 8.20
C HIS A 54 -3.40 6.40 8.22
N TRP A 55 -2.97 6.84 9.40
CA TRP A 55 -2.04 7.96 9.53
C TRP A 55 -0.63 7.38 9.60
N THR A 56 0.28 7.87 8.75
CA THR A 56 1.63 7.30 8.61
C THR A 56 2.51 7.51 9.85
N ALA A 57 2.20 8.51 10.69
CA ALA A 57 3.08 9.01 11.76
C ALA A 57 4.49 9.44 11.27
N ILE A 58 4.69 9.56 9.96
CA ILE A 58 5.91 10.05 9.30
C ILE A 58 5.60 11.44 8.72
N PRO A 59 6.43 12.47 8.97
CA PRO A 59 6.04 13.86 8.78
C PRO A 59 5.89 14.31 7.32
N SER A 60 6.35 13.52 6.34
CA SER A 60 6.26 13.88 4.92
C SER A 60 5.94 12.68 4.02
N LEU A 61 5.35 12.97 2.87
CA LEU A 61 5.14 12.01 1.78
C LEU A 61 6.46 11.34 1.37
N GLU A 62 7.50 12.15 1.16
CA GLU A 62 8.80 11.66 0.68
C GLU A 62 9.44 10.68 1.67
N ALA A 63 9.39 10.98 2.97
CA ALA A 63 9.90 10.07 3.99
C ALA A 63 9.05 8.80 4.11
N SER A 64 7.72 8.92 3.95
CA SER A 64 6.81 7.77 3.96
C SER A 64 7.07 6.85 2.75
N PHE A 65 7.25 7.43 1.56
CA PHE A 65 7.61 6.70 0.36
C PHE A 65 8.94 5.95 0.54
N LYS A 66 9.99 6.64 1.03
CA LYS A 66 11.29 6.01 1.30
C LYS A 66 11.23 4.90 2.34
N ALA A 67 10.30 4.97 3.29
CA ALA A 67 10.09 3.89 4.26
C ALA A 67 9.44 2.65 3.63
N PHE A 68 8.58 2.83 2.64
CA PHE A 68 7.84 1.74 1.97
C PHE A 68 8.57 1.16 0.75
N ASP A 69 9.47 1.93 0.13
CA ASP A 69 10.14 1.57 -1.11
C ASP A 69 11.00 0.29 -0.97
N PRO A 70 11.88 0.14 0.04
CA PRO A 70 12.72 -1.05 0.17
C PRO A 70 11.91 -2.33 0.33
N GLU A 71 12.25 -3.39 -0.40
CA GLU A 71 11.49 -4.65 -0.38
C GLU A 71 11.49 -5.35 0.98
N GLN A 72 12.59 -5.18 1.73
CA GLN A 72 12.82 -5.81 3.02
C GLN A 72 12.79 -4.79 4.16
N LEU A 73 12.40 -5.25 5.35
CA LEU A 73 12.52 -4.46 6.57
C LEU A 73 13.99 -4.11 6.82
N PRO A 74 14.29 -2.87 7.22
CA PRO A 74 15.61 -2.55 7.73
C PRO A 74 15.95 -3.41 8.95
N ALA A 75 17.22 -3.84 9.05
CA ALA A 75 17.69 -4.73 10.12
C ALA A 75 17.48 -4.20 11.55
N TYR A 76 17.27 -2.89 11.72
CA TYR A 76 17.00 -2.27 13.02
C TYR A 76 15.52 -2.35 13.47
N ARG A 77 14.65 -3.02 12.71
CA ARG A 77 13.22 -3.23 13.04
C ARG A 77 12.85 -4.71 13.19
N PRO A 78 13.57 -5.51 14.03
CA PRO A 78 13.33 -6.94 14.14
C PRO A 78 11.93 -7.28 14.67
N GLU A 79 11.31 -6.37 15.43
CA GLU A 79 9.96 -6.52 15.96
C GLU A 79 8.88 -6.58 14.87
N LEU A 80 9.19 -6.12 13.65
CA LEU A 80 8.24 -6.04 12.56
C LEU A 80 8.26 -7.24 11.62
N GLY A 81 9.06 -8.29 11.77
CA GLY A 81 8.97 -9.40 10.80
C GLY A 81 9.65 -10.71 11.13
N ARG A 82 8.90 -11.82 10.98
CA ARG A 82 9.38 -13.21 10.97
C ARG A 82 10.03 -13.63 9.63
N ASN A 83 9.67 -12.98 8.51
CA ASN A 83 10.18 -13.28 7.16
C ASN A 83 10.84 -12.08 6.43
N GLY A 84 11.00 -10.93 7.12
CA GLY A 84 11.69 -9.76 6.55
C GLY A 84 10.89 -8.90 5.55
N LEU A 85 9.64 -9.23 5.22
CA LEU A 85 8.80 -8.43 4.30
C LEU A 85 8.55 -7.02 4.86
N ASN A 86 8.91 -5.97 4.10
CA ASN A 86 8.65 -4.59 4.50
C ASN A 86 7.14 -4.25 4.51
N VAL A 87 6.79 -3.22 5.25
CA VAL A 87 5.44 -2.63 5.22
C VAL A 87 5.21 -1.88 3.90
N SER A 88 3.96 -1.87 3.44
CA SER A 88 3.55 -1.22 2.20
C SER A 88 2.08 -0.80 2.29
N ALA A 89 1.68 0.16 1.46
CA ALA A 89 0.28 0.59 1.31
C ALA A 89 -0.01 0.85 -0.17
N HIS A 90 -1.28 0.77 -0.58
CA HIS A 90 -1.68 1.03 -1.97
C HIS A 90 -1.55 2.49 -2.37
N PHE A 91 -1.88 3.40 -1.44
CA PHE A 91 -1.90 4.83 -1.68
C PHE A 91 -1.24 5.61 -0.56
N LEU A 92 -0.63 6.74 -0.93
CA LEU A 92 -0.31 7.84 -0.02
C LEU A 92 -1.07 9.08 -0.46
N VAL A 93 -1.54 9.86 0.52
CA VAL A 93 -2.15 11.17 0.28
C VAL A 93 -1.29 12.21 0.97
N ASP A 94 -0.75 13.17 0.22
CA ASP A 94 0.05 14.25 0.80
C ASP A 94 -0.85 15.30 1.47
N ARG A 95 -0.26 16.21 2.24
CA ARG A 95 -0.95 17.27 2.98
C ARG A 95 -1.67 18.26 2.08
N ASP A 96 -1.26 18.37 0.82
CA ASP A 96 -1.92 19.21 -0.19
C ASP A 96 -3.10 18.48 -0.89
N GLY A 97 -3.37 17.23 -0.54
CA GLY A 97 -4.43 16.41 -1.12
C GLY A 97 -4.01 15.60 -2.36
N THR A 98 -2.76 15.71 -2.82
CA THR A 98 -2.28 14.89 -3.94
C THR A 98 -2.26 13.42 -3.58
N ILE A 99 -2.87 12.58 -4.43
CA ILE A 99 -2.96 11.13 -4.23
C ILE A 99 -1.87 10.43 -5.06
N TYR A 100 -1.09 9.58 -4.42
CA TYR A 100 -0.05 8.77 -5.03
C TYR A 100 -0.40 7.30 -4.96
N ARG A 101 -0.45 6.61 -6.11
CA ARG A 101 -0.57 5.15 -6.19
C ARG A 101 0.82 4.52 -6.12
N LEU A 102 1.01 3.64 -5.14
CA LEU A 102 2.30 2.98 -4.88
C LEU A 102 2.35 1.55 -5.43
N MET A 103 1.21 0.87 -5.55
CA MET A 103 1.13 -0.50 -6.04
C MET A 103 -0.31 -0.82 -6.52
N PRO A 104 -0.51 -1.91 -7.29
CA PRO A 104 -1.85 -2.31 -7.71
C PRO A 104 -2.78 -2.60 -6.54
N GLU A 105 -4.03 -2.16 -6.64
CA GLU A 105 -5.07 -2.31 -5.60
C GLU A 105 -5.42 -3.78 -5.31
N ASP A 106 -5.19 -4.66 -6.29
CA ASP A 106 -5.49 -6.09 -6.24
C ASP A 106 -4.29 -6.95 -5.78
N VAL A 107 -3.21 -6.33 -5.30
CA VAL A 107 -2.07 -7.02 -4.69
C VAL A 107 -2.05 -6.71 -3.20
N MET A 108 -1.78 -7.72 -2.36
CA MET A 108 -1.71 -7.57 -0.91
C MET A 108 -0.62 -6.57 -0.52
N ALA A 109 -1.02 -5.53 0.22
CA ALA A 109 -0.12 -4.62 0.88
C ALA A 109 -0.03 -4.97 2.38
N ARG A 110 1.11 -4.66 3.01
CA ARG A 110 1.35 -4.94 4.43
C ARG A 110 1.25 -3.67 5.27
N HIS A 111 0.03 -3.24 5.59
CA HIS A 111 -0.22 -2.02 6.39
C HIS A 111 -1.10 -2.21 7.63
N VAL A 112 -1.82 -3.34 7.74
CA VAL A 112 -2.61 -3.67 8.94
C VAL A 112 -1.87 -4.75 9.73
N ILE A 113 -1.74 -4.53 11.04
CA ILE A 113 -1.30 -5.58 11.95
C ILE A 113 -2.55 -6.44 12.25
N GLY A 114 -2.56 -7.65 11.71
CA GLY A 114 -3.53 -8.70 12.00
C GLY A 114 -2.81 -9.99 12.29
#